data_AF-A0A7V0LUU9-F1
#
_entry.id   AF-A0A7V0LUU9-F1
#
_cell.length_a   1.000
_cell.length_b   1.000
_cell.length_c   1.000
_cell.angle_alpha   90.00
_cell.angle_beta   90.00
_cell.angle_gamma   90.00
#
_symmetry.space_group_name_H-M   'P 1'
#
loop_
_entity.id
_entity.type
_entity.pdbx_description
1 polymer ?
#
loop_
_entity_poly.entity_id
_entity_poly.type
_entity_poly.pdbx_seq_one_letter_code
_entity_poly.pdbx_strand_id
1 'polypeptide(L)'
;MVKKTEERGLADVLIVSGKHTGEEVDVEHLKRAKSSARKPVIIGSDLNDRNMEILIKYADGAIVGTYFEKDGISGNSVEQWRVEKLMEKVKTLRR
;
A
#
# COMPACT_ATOMS: atom_id res chain seq x y z
N MET A 1 -0.58 -18.18 5.55
CA MET A 1 -1.46 -17.50 4.58
C MET A 1 -0.72 -17.20 3.29
N VAL A 2 0.34 -16.39 3.31
CA VAL A 2 1.21 -16.05 2.16
C VAL A 2 1.54 -17.24 1.24
N LYS A 3 2.23 -18.28 1.75
CA LYS A 3 2.58 -19.46 0.94
C LYS A 3 1.39 -20.15 0.28
N LYS A 4 0.25 -20.23 0.97
CA LYS A 4 -0.97 -20.84 0.40
C LYS A 4 -1.50 -20.01 -0.76
N THR A 5 -1.50 -18.67 -0.62
CA THR A 5 -1.93 -17.73 -1.67
C THR A 5 -1.00 -17.81 -2.89
N GLU A 6 0.31 -17.88 -2.69
CA GLU A 6 1.27 -18.00 -3.79
C GLU A 6 1.24 -19.38 -4.46
N GLU A 7 1.35 -20.46 -3.69
CA GLU A 7 1.59 -21.80 -4.25
C GLU A 7 0.30 -22.48 -4.72
N ARG A 8 -0.81 -22.33 -3.97
CA ARG A 8 -2.10 -22.94 -4.34
C ARG A 8 -3.01 -21.97 -5.06
N GLY A 9 -2.96 -20.70 -4.68
CA GLY A 9 -3.71 -19.63 -5.34
C GLY A 9 -3.04 -19.13 -6.62
N LEU A 10 -1.79 -19.52 -6.88
CA LEU A 10 -0.99 -19.09 -8.04
C LEU A 10 -0.93 -17.56 -8.18
N ALA A 11 -0.97 -16.84 -7.06
CA ALA A 11 -0.95 -15.39 -7.07
C ALA A 11 0.39 -14.87 -7.61
N ASP A 12 0.33 -13.92 -8.55
CA ASP A 12 1.51 -13.23 -9.06
C ASP A 12 1.95 -12.07 -8.17
N VAL A 13 1.02 -11.51 -7.39
CA VAL A 13 1.24 -10.39 -6.48
C VAL A 13 0.40 -10.60 -5.22
N LEU A 14 0.94 -10.23 -4.08
CA LEU A 14 0.24 -10.25 -2.79
C LEU A 14 -0.11 -8.82 -2.38
N ILE A 15 -1.40 -8.58 -2.12
CA ILE A 15 -1.87 -7.31 -1.58
C ILE A 15 -2.02 -7.46 -0.06
N VAL A 16 -1.35 -6.60 0.71
CA VAL A 16 -1.49 -6.52 2.17
C VAL A 16 -2.36 -5.31 2.49
N SER A 17 -3.53 -5.59 3.05
CA SER A 17 -4.58 -4.62 3.38
C SER A 17 -4.72 -4.47 4.90
N GLY A 18 -5.17 -3.30 5.33
CA GLY A 18 -5.66 -3.06 6.70
C GLY A 18 -6.94 -3.85 6.97
N LYS A 19 -7.39 -3.90 8.23
CA LYS A 19 -8.61 -4.66 8.59
C LYS A 19 -9.88 -3.97 8.08
N HIS A 20 -9.88 -2.64 7.96
CA HIS A 20 -10.96 -1.84 7.40
C HIS A 20 -10.42 -0.72 6.51
N THR A 21 -11.26 -0.18 5.63
CA THR A 21 -10.97 1.04 4.86
C THR A 21 -10.74 2.22 5.82
N GLY A 22 -9.62 2.93 5.69
CA GLY A 22 -9.23 4.01 6.60
C GLY A 22 -8.23 3.59 7.69
N GLU A 23 -7.99 2.28 7.87
CA GLU A 23 -7.01 1.76 8.81
C GLU A 23 -5.66 1.49 8.15
N GLU A 24 -4.60 2.10 8.69
CA GLU A 24 -3.23 1.86 8.26
C GLU A 24 -2.85 0.37 8.32
N VAL A 25 -2.08 -0.07 7.33
CA VAL A 25 -1.49 -1.41 7.37
C VAL A 25 -0.54 -1.51 8.56
N ASP A 26 -0.77 -2.51 9.41
CA ASP A 26 0.16 -2.90 10.46
C ASP A 26 1.53 -3.23 9.85
N VAL A 27 2.53 -2.39 10.14
CA VAL A 27 3.91 -2.54 9.66
C VAL A 27 4.48 -3.92 9.97
N GLU A 28 4.16 -4.49 11.14
CA GLU A 28 4.65 -5.82 11.51
C GLU A 28 3.98 -6.91 10.68
N HIS A 29 2.72 -6.73 10.31
CA HIS A 29 2.05 -7.63 9.36
C HIS A 29 2.66 -7.52 7.97
N LEU A 30 2.93 -6.30 7.49
CA LEU A 30 3.58 -6.07 6.20
C LEU A 30 4.99 -6.68 6.15
N LYS A 31 5.80 -6.49 7.20
CA LYS A 31 7.13 -7.11 7.35
C LYS A 31 7.05 -8.63 7.29
N ARG A 32 6.13 -9.25 8.04
CA ARG A 32 5.93 -10.71 8.03
C ARG A 32 5.51 -11.22 6.66
N ALA A 33 4.65 -10.48 5.96
CA ALA A 33 4.23 -10.82 4.61
C ALA A 33 5.42 -10.76 3.65
N LYS A 34 6.16 -9.65 3.65
CA LYS A 34 7.33 -9.43 2.80
C LYS A 34 8.44 -10.45 3.04
N SER A 35 8.73 -10.82 4.29
CA SER A 35 9.76 -11.81 4.61
C SER A 35 9.38 -13.24 4.21
N SER A 36 8.07 -13.52 4.10
CA SER A 36 7.56 -14.85 3.75
C SER A 36 7.26 -15.01 2.26
N ALA A 37 7.16 -13.91 1.52
CA ALA A 37 6.72 -13.88 0.13
C ALA A 37 7.87 -14.16 -0.84
N ARG A 38 7.58 -14.92 -1.89
CA ARG A 38 8.44 -15.07 -3.08
C ARG A 38 8.01 -14.14 -4.21
N LYS A 39 6.77 -13.65 -4.15
CA LYS A 39 6.15 -12.75 -5.13
C LYS A 39 6.17 -11.29 -4.63
N PRO A 40 6.01 -10.30 -5.52
CA PRO A 40 5.86 -8.91 -5.12
C PRO A 40 4.75 -8.72 -4.08
N VAL A 41 5.03 -7.90 -3.07
CA VAL A 41 4.09 -7.54 -2.01
C VAL A 41 3.77 -6.05 -2.15
N ILE A 42 2.50 -5.73 -2.34
CA ILE A 42 2.04 -4.35 -2.47
C ILE A 42 1.06 -3.98 -1.35
N ILE A 43 1.07 -2.71 -0.96
CA ILE A 43 0.20 -2.16 0.08
C ILE A 43 -1.18 -1.87 -0.53
N GLY A 44 -2.25 -2.32 0.12
CA GLY A 44 -3.63 -2.15 -0.34
C GLY A 44 -4.46 -1.15 0.45
N SER A 45 -4.00 -0.70 1.63
CA SER A 45 -4.79 0.21 2.48
C SER A 45 -3.95 1.36 3.01
N ASP A 46 -4.56 2.55 2.97
CA ASP A 46 -4.24 3.74 3.76
C ASP A 46 -2.79 4.21 3.74
N LEU A 47 -2.09 3.96 2.62
CA LEU A 47 -0.82 4.64 2.35
C LEU A 47 -1.07 6.12 2.01
N ASN A 48 -0.33 6.99 2.69
CA ASN A 48 -0.41 8.44 2.55
C ASN A 48 0.97 9.09 2.71
N ASP A 49 1.05 10.41 2.57
CA ASP A 49 2.31 11.17 2.67
C ASP A 49 2.99 11.08 4.05
N ARG A 50 2.27 10.70 5.10
CA ARG A 50 2.79 10.63 6.48
C ARG A 50 3.42 9.27 6.79
N ASN A 51 2.89 8.19 6.22
CA ASN A 51 3.32 6.82 6.54
C ASN A 51 4.12 6.13 5.41
N MET A 52 4.11 6.66 4.19
CA MET A 52 4.73 5.99 3.04
C MET A 52 6.21 5.68 3.22
N GLU A 53 6.98 6.56 3.86
CA GLU A 53 8.43 6.41 4.03
C GLU A 53 8.79 5.20 4.90
N ILE A 54 7.88 4.81 5.78
CA ILE A 54 8.03 3.63 6.64
C ILE A 54 7.55 2.39 5.89
N LEU A 55 6.35 2.45 5.31
CA LEU A 55 5.69 1.29 4.71
C LEU A 55 6.42 0.80 3.45
N ILE A 56 6.89 1.71 2.60
CA ILE A 56 7.52 1.36 1.32
C ILE A 56 8.85 0.60 1.50
N LYS A 57 9.48 0.69 2.68
CA LYS A 57 10.69 -0.10 3.00
C LYS A 57 10.41 -1.61 3.03
N TYR A 58 9.15 -1.99 3.19
CA TYR A 58 8.71 -3.38 3.34
C TYR A 58 7.70 -3.79 2.26
N ALA A 59 7.62 -3.06 1.15
CA ALA A 59 6.72 -3.33 0.04
C ALA A 59 7.38 -3.00 -1.31
N ASP A 60 6.90 -3.63 -2.37
CA ASP A 60 7.34 -3.41 -3.76
C ASP A 60 6.46 -2.38 -4.50
N GLY A 61 5.38 -1.93 -3.86
CA GLY A 61 4.43 -0.98 -4.43
C GLY A 61 3.24 -0.73 -3.51
N ALA A 62 2.32 0.11 -3.97
CA ALA A 62 1.10 0.44 -3.25
C ALA A 62 -0.04 0.80 -4.22
N ILE A 63 -1.26 0.48 -3.82
CA ILE A 63 -2.50 0.96 -4.42
C ILE A 63 -3.05 2.04 -3.50
N VAL A 64 -3.29 3.24 -4.03
CA VAL A 64 -3.75 4.40 -3.26
C VAL A 64 -5.03 4.93 -3.89
N GLY A 65 -6.10 4.97 -3.11
CA GLY A 65 -7.42 5.46 -3.52
C GLY A 65 -7.88 6.60 -2.62
N THR A 66 -8.56 6.27 -1.51
CA THR A 66 -9.21 7.19 -0.57
C THR A 66 -8.36 8.41 -0.19
N TYR A 67 -7.04 8.26 -0.01
CA TYR A 67 -6.16 9.40 0.28
C TYR A 67 -6.24 10.53 -0.76
N PHE A 68 -6.38 10.18 -2.04
CA PHE A 68 -6.49 11.14 -3.14
C PHE A 68 -7.86 11.79 -3.24
N GLU A 69 -8.90 11.18 -2.65
CA GLU A 69 -10.26 11.69 -2.70
C GLU A 69 -10.48 12.78 -1.65
N LYS A 70 -11.39 13.71 -1.96
CA LYS A 70 -11.68 14.84 -1.08
C LYS A 70 -12.02 14.36 0.33
N ASP A 71 -11.40 15.01 1.32
CA ASP A 71 -11.53 14.71 2.75
C ASP A 71 -11.13 13.28 3.15
N GLY A 72 -10.52 12.50 2.25
CA GLY A 72 -10.22 11.10 2.53
C GLY A 72 -11.47 10.22 2.63
N ILE A 73 -12.54 10.55 1.89
CA ILE A 73 -13.82 9.82 1.94
C ILE A 73 -14.06 9.15 0.60
N SER A 74 -14.26 7.82 0.64
CA SER A 74 -14.51 7.02 -0.55
C SER A 74 -15.75 7.50 -1.32
N GLY A 75 -15.61 7.65 -2.64
CA GLY A 75 -16.66 8.10 -3.54
C GLY A 75 -16.66 9.60 -3.81
N ASN A 76 -15.78 10.35 -3.14
CA ASN A 76 -15.57 11.76 -3.47
C ASN A 76 -14.65 11.93 -4.69
N SER A 77 -14.68 13.12 -5.28
CA SER A 77 -13.76 13.48 -6.36
C SER A 77 -12.31 13.46 -5.88
N VAL A 78 -11.41 12.99 -6.75
CA VAL A 78 -9.96 13.08 -6.55
C VAL A 78 -9.51 14.54 -6.53
N GLU A 79 -8.68 14.91 -5.55
CA GLU A 79 -8.04 16.20 -5.43
C GLU A 79 -6.61 16.15 -6.02
N GLN A 80 -6.40 16.83 -7.15
CA GLN A 80 -5.11 16.85 -7.86
C GLN A 80 -3.91 17.18 -6.97
N TRP A 81 -4.04 18.18 -6.08
CA TRP A 81 -2.96 18.59 -5.18
C TRP A 81 -2.50 17.47 -4.23
N ARG A 82 -3.39 16.54 -3.85
CA ARG A 82 -3.03 15.38 -3.01
C ARG A 82 -2.22 14.35 -3.80
N VAL A 83 -2.60 14.13 -5.05
CA VAL A 83 -1.85 13.27 -5.98
C VAL A 83 -0.45 13.82 -6.18
N GLU A 84 -0.34 15.13 -6.48
CA GLU A 84 0.94 15.82 -6.67
C GLU A 84 1.82 15.69 -5.43
N LYS A 85 1.27 15.98 -4.24
CA LYS A 85 1.98 15.89 -2.96
C LYS A 85 2.56 14.49 -2.69
N LEU A 86 1.79 13.43 -2.94
CA LEU A 86 2.30 12.07 -2.76
C LEU A 86 3.37 11.74 -3.80
N MET A 87 3.14 12.14 -5.06
CA MET A 87 4.05 11.84 -6.16
C MET A 87 5.38 12.58 -6.05
N GLU A 88 5.42 13.77 -5.43
CA GLU A 88 6.67 14.44 -5.07
C GLU A 88 7.52 13.56 -4.15
N LYS A 89 6.94 12.96 -3.12
CA LYS A 89 7.64 12.00 -2.26
C LYS A 89 8.01 10.72 -3.00
N VAL A 90 7.15 10.20 -3.86
CA VAL A 90 7.48 9.00 -4.66
C VAL A 90 8.69 9.25 -5.56
N LYS A 91 8.80 10.44 -6.17
CA LYS A 91 9.95 10.81 -7.02
C LYS A 91 11.28 10.79 -6.26
N THR A 92 11.30 11.14 -4.98
CA THR A 92 12.54 11.08 -4.17
C THR A 92 12.94 9.65 -3.80
N LEU A 93 12.00 8.71 -3.86
CA LEU A 93 12.21 7.29 -3.51
C LEU A 93 12.55 6.41 -4.72
N ARG A 94 12.15 6.82 -5.93
CA ARG A 94 12.48 6.12 -7.17
C ARG A 94 13.97 6.33 -7.50
N ARG A 95 14.69 5.23 -7.69
CA ARG A 95 16.08 5.19 -8.18
C ARG A 95 16.10 4.78 -9.64
#